data_AF-A0AAD9V6S5-F1
#
_entry.id   AF-A0AAD9V6S5-F1
#
_cell.length_a   1.000
_cell.length_b   1.000
_cell.length_c   1.000
_cell.angle_alpha   90.00
_cell.angle_beta   90.00
_cell.angle_gamma   90.00
#
_symmetry.space_group_name_H-M   'P 1'
#
loop_
_entity.id
_entity.type
_entity.pdbx_description
1 polymer ?
#
loop_
_entity_poly.entity_id
_entity_poly.type
_entity_poly.pdbx_seq_one_letter_code
_entity_poly.pdbx_strand_id
1 'polypeptide(L)'
;MLFGKYSLLNSVASMDVCIQRFKKMCGCTTVEALEGATLHPAQVLKIEQKKGTLNYESDADLVFLDDNLSVHATFIAGKPVWLKKDGLVTNIMHLKYHMNNKNTKKHC
;
A
#
# COMPACT_ATOMS: atom_id res chain seq x y z
N MET A 1 15.15 3.33 -34.86
CA MET A 1 15.09 1.93 -34.40
C MET A 1 16.49 1.54 -33.94
N LEU A 2 16.73 1.46 -32.63
CA LEU A 2 18.00 0.97 -32.06
C LEU A 2 17.67 -0.18 -31.11
N PHE A 3 17.90 -1.39 -31.63
CA PHE A 3 17.89 -2.65 -30.90
C PHE A 3 19.22 -2.79 -30.13
N GLY A 4 19.16 -3.20 -28.87
CA GLY A 4 20.36 -3.70 -28.15
C GLY A 4 20.57 -3.11 -26.77
N LYS A 5 19.79 -3.59 -25.79
CA LYS A 5 20.17 -3.70 -24.38
C LYS A 5 19.08 -4.53 -23.70
N TYR A 6 19.40 -5.75 -23.26
CA TYR A 6 18.58 -6.49 -22.29
C TYR A 6 18.71 -5.81 -20.91
N SER A 7 18.45 -4.51 -20.85
CA SER A 7 18.27 -3.80 -19.59
C SER A 7 16.90 -4.24 -19.08
N LEU A 8 16.82 -4.74 -17.84
CA LEU A 8 15.54 -4.81 -17.13
C LEU A 8 15.04 -3.37 -16.96
N LEU A 9 14.32 -2.87 -17.95
CA LEU A 9 13.70 -1.57 -17.94
C LEU A 9 12.48 -1.69 -17.04
N ASN A 10 12.61 -1.10 -15.85
CA ASN A 10 11.55 -0.82 -14.86
C ASN A 10 10.70 -2.02 -14.39
N SER A 11 10.49 -2.09 -13.08
CA SER A 11 9.49 -3.01 -12.54
C SER A 11 8.09 -2.48 -12.84
N VAL A 12 7.24 -3.30 -13.46
CA VAL A 12 5.79 -3.04 -13.61
C VAL A 12 5.02 -3.62 -12.42
N ALA A 13 5.72 -4.18 -11.42
CA ALA A 13 5.08 -4.73 -10.24
C ALA A 13 4.62 -3.62 -9.29
N SER A 14 3.37 -3.71 -8.85
CA SER A 14 2.83 -2.90 -7.77
C SER A 14 3.44 -3.30 -6.43
N MET A 15 3.38 -2.40 -5.45
CA MET A 15 4.04 -2.59 -4.16
C MET A 15 3.50 -3.82 -3.40
N ASP A 16 2.19 -4.06 -3.44
CA ASP A 16 1.56 -5.25 -2.86
C ASP A 16 2.10 -6.54 -3.48
N VAL A 17 2.28 -6.60 -4.80
CA VAL A 17 2.91 -7.73 -5.49
C VAL A 17 4.37 -7.89 -5.07
N CYS A 18 5.11 -6.79 -4.92
CA CYS A 18 6.49 -6.83 -4.43
C CYS A 18 6.58 -7.40 -3.01
N ILE A 19 5.70 -7.01 -2.09
CA ILE A 19 5.69 -7.52 -0.70
C ILE A 19 5.30 -9.00 -0.67
N GLN A 20 4.28 -9.40 -1.42
CA GLN A 20 3.88 -10.81 -1.54
C GLN A 20 5.05 -11.68 -2.04
N ARG A 21 5.77 -11.20 -3.08
CA ARG A 21 6.96 -11.88 -3.61
C ARG A 21 8.09 -11.90 -2.59
N PHE A 22 8.37 -10.77 -1.94
CA PHE A 22 9.41 -10.67 -0.92
C PHE A 22 9.18 -11.67 0.21
N LYS A 23 7.97 -11.69 0.78
CA LYS A 23 7.55 -12.66 1.79
C LYS A 23 7.75 -14.11 1.32
N LYS A 24 7.30 -14.43 0.11
CA LYS A 24 7.42 -15.79 -0.46
C LYS A 24 8.87 -16.21 -0.69
N MET A 25 9.72 -15.31 -1.17
CA MET A 25 11.11 -15.61 -1.54
C MET A 25 12.03 -15.65 -0.33
N CYS A 26 11.82 -14.78 0.66
CA CYS A 26 12.65 -14.70 1.86
C CYS A 26 12.15 -15.59 2.99
N GLY A 27 10.90 -16.09 2.91
CA GLY A 27 10.31 -16.90 3.97
C GLY A 27 10.08 -16.13 5.28
N CYS A 28 10.10 -14.80 5.23
CA CYS A 28 9.91 -13.95 6.40
C CYS A 28 8.43 -13.88 6.83
N THR A 29 8.21 -13.37 8.02
CA THR A 29 6.87 -13.11 8.54
C THR A 29 6.19 -11.97 7.80
N THR A 30 4.86 -11.89 7.93
CA THR A 30 4.10 -10.75 7.36
C THR A 30 4.59 -9.42 7.92
N VAL A 31 4.92 -9.36 9.21
CA VAL A 31 5.36 -8.12 9.87
C VAL A 31 6.70 -7.66 9.29
N GLU A 32 7.69 -8.54 9.21
CA GLU A 32 9.00 -8.22 8.63
C GLU A 32 8.90 -7.77 7.17
N ALA A 33 8.03 -8.43 6.39
CA ALA A 33 7.79 -8.05 5.00
C ALA A 33 7.18 -6.64 4.88
N LEU A 34 6.24 -6.28 5.77
CA LEU A 34 5.63 -4.96 5.81
C LEU A 34 6.61 -3.90 6.32
N GLU A 35 7.36 -4.16 7.37
CA GLU A 35 8.42 -3.28 7.87
C GLU A 35 9.48 -3.00 6.81
N GLY A 36 9.84 -4.02 6.02
CA GLY A 36 10.69 -3.90 4.82
C GLY A 36 10.18 -2.90 3.79
N ALA A 37 8.86 -2.76 3.66
CA ALA A 37 8.22 -1.87 2.70
C ALA A 37 7.82 -0.50 3.27
N THR A 38 7.69 -0.37 4.60
CA THR A 38 7.18 0.84 5.26
C THR A 38 8.22 1.48 6.19
N LEU A 39 8.63 0.78 7.24
CA LEU A 39 9.50 1.29 8.30
C LEU A 39 10.92 1.55 7.81
N HIS A 40 11.55 0.55 7.17
CA HIS A 40 12.95 0.67 6.76
C HIS A 40 13.17 1.78 5.71
N PRO A 41 12.31 1.93 4.67
CA PRO A 41 12.41 3.09 3.77
C PRO A 41 12.22 4.43 4.49
N ALA A 42 11.31 4.51 5.47
CA ALA A 42 11.10 5.72 6.25
C ALA A 42 12.32 6.09 7.11
N GLN A 43 12.99 5.11 7.71
CA GLN A 43 14.24 5.30 8.46
C GLN A 43 15.39 5.77 7.56
N VAL A 44 15.54 5.16 6.37
CA VAL A 44 16.56 5.57 5.39
C VAL A 44 16.36 7.04 4.96
N LEU A 45 15.11 7.46 4.81
CA LEU A 45 14.75 8.84 4.47
C LEU A 45 14.67 9.78 5.67
N LYS A 46 14.83 9.28 6.90
CA LYS A 46 14.72 10.04 8.16
C LYS A 46 13.34 10.71 8.36
N ILE A 47 12.28 10.00 7.97
CA ILE A 47 10.87 10.44 8.08
C ILE A 47 10.03 9.48 8.91
N GLU A 48 10.65 8.57 9.66
CA GLU A 48 9.99 7.53 10.47
C GLU A 48 9.11 8.09 11.59
N GLN A 49 9.34 9.34 11.99
CA GLN A 49 8.48 10.07 12.93
C GLN A 49 7.08 10.37 12.37
N LYS A 50 6.93 10.34 11.04
CA LYS A 50 5.67 10.67 10.36
C LYS A 50 5.15 9.54 9.47
N LYS A 51 6.03 8.70 8.92
CA LYS A 51 5.68 7.64 7.96
C LYS A 51 6.22 6.29 8.41
N GLY A 52 5.63 5.21 7.88
CA GLY A 52 6.17 3.87 8.01
C GLY A 52 5.79 3.14 9.31
N THR A 53 5.16 3.83 10.26
CA THR A 53 4.69 3.30 11.55
C THR A 53 3.20 3.60 11.77
N LEU A 54 2.58 2.88 12.71
CA LEU A 54 1.21 3.11 13.19
C LEU A 54 1.21 3.74 14.59
N ASN A 55 2.13 4.68 14.82
CA ASN A 55 2.30 5.33 16.12
C ASN A 55 1.38 6.53 16.26
N TYR A 56 1.16 6.98 17.50
CA TYR A 56 0.51 8.26 17.74
C TYR A 56 1.34 9.39 17.11
N GLU A 57 0.67 10.42 16.58
CA GLU A 57 1.26 11.57 15.86
C GLU A 57 1.91 11.28 14.49
N SER A 58 1.92 10.03 14.02
CA SER A 58 2.26 9.72 12.64
C SER A 58 1.14 10.15 11.69
N ASP A 59 1.46 10.33 10.42
CA ASP A 59 0.43 10.61 9.43
C ASP A 59 -0.46 9.38 9.25
N ALA A 60 -1.77 9.62 9.13
CA ALA A 60 -2.77 8.57 8.91
C ALA A 60 -2.77 8.09 7.43
N ASP A 61 -1.60 7.67 6.95
CA ASP A 61 -1.40 7.01 5.67
C ASP A 61 -1.50 5.50 5.88
N LEU A 62 -2.66 4.94 5.56
CA LEU A 62 -3.04 3.58 5.95
C LEU A 62 -3.42 2.75 4.73
N VAL A 63 -3.08 1.47 4.77
CA VAL A 63 -3.53 0.48 3.79
C VAL A 63 -4.17 -0.67 4.56
N PHE A 64 -5.39 -1.05 4.16
CA PHE A 64 -6.09 -2.21 4.69
C PHE A 64 -5.80 -3.40 3.80
N LEU A 65 -5.22 -4.44 4.39
CA LEU A 65 -4.79 -5.66 3.72
C LEU A 65 -5.52 -6.87 4.31
N ASP A 66 -5.72 -7.91 3.51
CA ASP A 66 -6.06 -9.25 4.02
C ASP A 66 -4.82 -10.11 4.28
N ASP A 67 -5.03 -11.34 4.74
CA ASP A 67 -3.95 -12.29 5.05
C ASP A 67 -3.07 -12.65 3.84
N ASN A 68 -3.61 -12.47 2.63
CA ASN A 68 -2.88 -12.66 1.37
C ASN A 68 -2.16 -11.39 0.91
N LEU A 69 -2.19 -10.32 1.71
CA LEU A 69 -1.64 -9.00 1.41
C LEU A 69 -2.28 -8.38 0.15
N SER A 70 -3.57 -8.66 -0.07
CA SER A 70 -4.36 -7.96 -1.09
C SER A 70 -4.98 -6.69 -0.50
N VAL A 71 -4.96 -5.60 -1.27
CA VAL A 71 -5.47 -4.29 -0.81
C VAL A 71 -6.99 -4.22 -0.84
N HIS A 72 -7.59 -3.79 0.27
CA HIS A 72 -9.03 -3.53 0.41
C HIS A 72 -9.38 -2.05 0.48
N ALA A 73 -8.46 -1.22 0.99
CA ALA A 73 -8.62 0.23 1.02
C ALA A 73 -7.28 0.93 1.24
N THR A 74 -7.17 2.16 0.74
CA THR A 74 -6.01 3.04 0.93
C THR A 74 -6.48 4.41 1.40
N PHE A 75 -5.81 4.93 2.41
CA PHE A 75 -6.05 6.24 3.02
C PHE A 75 -4.77 7.06 2.98
N ILE A 76 -4.91 8.36 2.69
CA ILE A 76 -3.83 9.34 2.77
C ILE A 76 -4.30 10.47 3.68
N ALA A 77 -3.52 10.80 4.70
CA ALA A 77 -3.85 11.78 5.73
C ALA A 77 -5.28 11.58 6.30
N GLY A 78 -5.66 10.32 6.55
CA GLY A 78 -6.97 9.93 7.09
C GLY A 78 -8.14 10.00 6.10
N LYS A 79 -7.90 10.36 4.83
CA LYS A 79 -8.94 10.42 3.79
C LYS A 79 -8.87 9.19 2.88
N PRO A 80 -10.00 8.54 2.57
CA PRO A 80 -10.00 7.42 1.64
C PRO A 80 -9.66 7.91 0.23
N VAL A 81 -8.61 7.34 -0.37
CA VAL A 81 -8.20 7.63 -1.76
C VAL A 81 -8.51 6.47 -2.70
N TRP A 82 -8.62 5.25 -2.17
CA TRP A 82 -9.01 4.08 -2.92
C TRP A 82 -9.77 3.11 -2.02
N LEU A 83 -10.82 2.49 -2.56
CA LEU A 83 -11.67 1.52 -1.88
C LEU A 83 -11.96 0.38 -2.85
N LYS A 84 -11.78 -0.86 -2.40
CA LYS A 84 -12.16 -2.05 -3.17
C LYS A 84 -13.67 -2.09 -3.33
N LYS A 85 -14.16 -2.25 -4.57
CA LYS A 85 -15.59 -2.40 -4.83
C LYS A 85 -16.14 -3.60 -4.05
N ASP A 86 -17.32 -3.40 -3.44
CA ASP A 86 -18.04 -4.42 -2.67
C ASP A 86 -17.24 -5.02 -1.48
N GLY A 87 -16.19 -4.34 -1.03
CA GLY A 87 -15.39 -4.74 0.13
C GLY A 87 -16.05 -4.36 1.46
N LEU A 88 -15.73 -5.09 2.53
CA LEU A 88 -16.24 -4.83 3.88
C LEU A 88 -15.94 -3.41 4.37
N VAL A 89 -14.71 -2.93 4.15
CA VAL A 89 -14.31 -1.55 4.52
C VAL A 89 -15.15 -0.52 3.76
N THR A 90 -15.39 -0.75 2.46
CA THR A 90 -16.21 0.13 1.62
C THR A 90 -17.64 0.22 2.13
N ASN A 91 -18.24 -0.91 2.49
CA ASN A 91 -19.60 -0.96 3.03
C ASN A 91 -19.70 -0.22 4.37
N ILE A 92 -18.73 -0.41 5.28
CA ILE A 92 -18.67 0.31 6.56
C ILE A 92 -18.52 1.81 6.35
N MET A 93 -17.65 2.23 5.43
CA MET A 93 -17.41 3.65 5.13
C MET A 93 -18.66 4.33 4.53
N HIS A 94 -19.38 3.65 3.65
CA HIS A 94 -20.64 4.17 3.10
C HIS A 94 -21.75 4.25 4.16
N LEU A 95 -21.93 3.20 4.96
CA LEU A 95 -23.05 3.09 5.91
C LEU A 95 -22.87 3.97 7.16
N LYS A 96 -21.65 4.04 7.72
CA LYS A 96 -21.40 4.75 8.98
C LYS A 96 -20.91 6.18 8.80
N TYR A 97 -20.12 6.44 7.75
CA TYR A 97 -19.42 7.72 7.57
C TYR A 97 -19.95 8.55 6.40
N HIS A 98 -21.01 8.09 5.70
CA HIS A 98 -21.62 8.77 4.54
C HIS A 98 -20.60 9.21 3.47
N MET A 99 -19.47 8.51 3.35
CA MET A 99 -18.42 8.87 2.41
C MET A 99 -18.72 8.26 1.04
N ASN A 100 -19.05 9.11 0.06
CA ASN A 100 -19.23 8.71 -1.34
C ASN A 100 -17.90 8.67 -2.09
N ASN A 101 -17.54 7.51 -2.65
CA ASN A 101 -16.38 7.38 -3.53
C ASN A 101 -16.64 8.05 -4.89
N LYS A 102 -16.40 9.36 -5.00
CA LYS A 102 -16.57 10.11 -6.25
C LYS A 102 -15.38 10.05 -7.21
N ASN A 103 -14.31 9.30 -6.92
CA ASN A 103 -13.10 9.29 -7.77
C ASN A 103 -12.62 7.88 -8.13
N THR A 104 -13.48 7.06 -8.72
CA THR A 104 -13.01 5.86 -9.46
C THR A 104 -12.69 6.20 -10.92
N LYS A 105 -11.80 7.17 -11.20
CA LYS A 105 -11.14 7.29 -12.50
C LYS A 105 -9.76 7.95 -12.37
N LYS A 106 -8.72 7.13 -12.40
CA LYS A 106 -7.60 7.18 -13.37
C LYS A 106 -6.59 6.11 -12.98
N HIS A 107 -6.71 4.95 -13.62
CA HIS A 107 -5.55 4.09 -13.85
C HIS A 107 -4.65 4.83 -14.85
N CYS A 108 -3.40 5.08 -14.48
CA CYS A 108 -2.28 5.22 -15.40
C CYS A 108 -1.41 3.98 -15.21
#